data_AF-A0A952JC38-F1
#
_entry.id   AF-A0A952JC38-F1
#
_cell.length_a   1.000
_cell.length_b   1.000
_cell.length_c   1.000
_cell.angle_alpha   90.00
_cell.angle_beta   90.00
_cell.angle_gamma   90.00
#
_symmetry.space_group_name_H-M   'P 1'
#
loop_
_entity.id
_entity.type
_entity.pdbx_description
1 polymer ?
#
loop_
_entity_poly.entity_id
_entity_poly.type
_entity_poly.pdbx_seq_one_letter_code
_entity_poly.pdbx_strand_id
1 'polypeptide(L)'
;MSEKLGKLLYALLFCFLLPLILILWAKSVHLELPVFKSLFLGWLLTIGGLILVLVSMAQLWFTGRGLPMNAYPPKYHVSNGLYFLFKHPIYIGFCFTCFGVSILWSSASGFYLISPVVSLLCLALVHGYENHSLLQLFPELKNQPQATSVSFSDKLKVILPVFLFWLFGYEILIQLGYDHQFVNTVSSFEKDWRVIEWAEIPYSFTYLIVFVAPWLVKEVQHLDYFKKTSWWIVISGLLIQGLLPLYAAPRNFEPKTALGELIMWERAMDSPAAAFPSFHVLWILTVSVLLYKVYTRAIWLWIFVGGLMVWSCMATGAHSMLDVLGAILVFITIAVRFKLWLRFQIFCEALANSWQSWRVGSVRIISHVWYSGLAGLIGTLMVGQILNEPTLIFIVVVGAWLGAMVWGQWVEGSSRLLRPFGYFGAIFGGVFTSICISFFTGVSTLTLLAAFALAAPWTQAIGRLRCLVQGCCHGATTNVKHLGICYNNPHSRVVTISNLKGVLVHNTQGYSILFNLLIGLFLLRLWYGGATSSVLAGLYFILAGCTRFVEEAYRGEIQTNKFGSLSIYQWLSILNIVTGAFLTTLPGSPLIISLSISSELVGVSLFAGLIWAIGMSIDFPDSKLPFSRLTG
;
A
#
# COMPACT_ATOMS: atom_id res chain seq x y z
N MET A 1 11.09 -15.91 32.43
CA MET A 1 11.62 -14.53 32.50
C MET A 1 10.77 -13.75 33.49
N SER A 2 11.35 -12.99 34.42
CA SER A 2 10.54 -12.17 35.35
C SER A 2 9.84 -11.04 34.58
N GLU A 3 8.65 -10.63 35.02
CA GLU A 3 7.86 -9.56 34.36
C GLU A 3 8.65 -8.24 34.29
N LYS A 4 9.45 -7.94 35.33
CA LYS A 4 10.34 -6.77 35.36
C LYS A 4 11.42 -6.84 34.29
N LEU A 5 12.06 -8.01 34.11
CA LEU A 5 13.08 -8.20 33.09
C LEU A 5 12.48 -8.07 31.68
N GLY A 6 11.26 -8.58 31.46
CA GLY A 6 10.56 -8.42 30.18
C GLY A 6 10.27 -6.96 29.82
N LYS A 7 9.77 -6.17 30.77
CA LYS A 7 9.54 -4.73 30.59
C LYS A 7 10.84 -3.97 30.29
N LEU A 8 11.93 -4.31 30.99
CA LEU A 8 13.23 -3.68 30.76
C LEU A 8 13.78 -3.99 29.36
N LEU A 9 13.74 -5.25 28.94
CA LEU A 9 14.20 -5.66 27.60
C LEU A 9 13.35 -5.00 26.50
N TYR A 10 12.03 -4.91 26.71
CA TYR A 10 11.14 -4.21 25.80
C TYR A 10 11.49 -2.71 25.69
N ALA A 11 11.73 -2.03 26.82
CA ALA A 11 12.17 -0.63 26.82
C ALA A 11 13.51 -0.45 26.09
N LEU A 12 14.50 -1.29 26.38
CA LEU A 12 15.82 -1.26 25.72
C LEU A 12 15.70 -1.46 24.20
N LEU A 13 14.83 -2.38 23.78
CA LEU A 13 14.57 -2.64 22.36
C LEU A 13 14.06 -1.38 21.64
N PHE A 14 13.01 -0.73 22.15
CA PHE A 14 12.37 0.38 21.44
C PHE A 14 13.01 1.74 21.68
N CYS A 15 13.57 2.00 22.85
CA CYS A 15 14.16 3.29 23.18
C CYS A 15 15.63 3.41 22.76
N PHE A 16 16.35 2.29 22.57
CA PHE A 16 17.78 2.32 22.26
C PHE A 16 18.14 1.48 21.03
N LEU A 17 17.84 0.18 21.05
CA LEU A 17 18.30 -0.73 19.99
C LEU A 17 17.67 -0.41 18.63
N LEU A 18 16.36 -0.17 18.59
CA LEU A 18 15.65 0.16 17.36
C LEU A 18 16.16 1.48 16.73
N PRO A 19 16.24 2.63 17.46
CA PRO A 19 16.87 3.83 16.92
C PRO A 19 18.29 3.60 16.40
N LEU A 20 19.12 2.85 17.13
CA LEU A 20 20.47 2.51 16.69
C LEU A 20 20.46 1.71 15.38
N ILE A 21 19.61 0.68 15.27
CA ILE A 21 19.45 -0.11 14.05
C ILE A 21 19.03 0.78 12.88
N LEU A 22 18.08 1.71 13.08
CA LEU A 22 17.64 2.62 12.02
C LEU A 22 18.76 3.56 11.56
N ILE A 23 19.57 4.07 12.48
CA ILE A 23 20.74 4.91 12.15
C ILE A 23 21.79 4.11 11.38
N LEU A 24 22.10 2.89 11.83
CA LEU A 24 23.05 2.01 11.15
C LEU A 24 22.54 1.65 9.74
N TRP A 25 21.26 1.31 9.63
CA TRP A 25 20.63 1.02 8.36
C TRP A 25 20.71 2.22 7.40
N ALA A 26 20.45 3.44 7.87
CA ALA A 26 20.54 4.66 7.07
C ALA A 26 21.94 4.93 6.54
N LYS A 27 22.97 4.58 7.32
CA LYS A 27 24.37 4.72 6.92
C LYS A 27 24.83 3.64 5.93
N SER A 28 24.21 2.46 5.98
CA SER A 28 24.60 1.34 5.12
C SER A 28 23.98 1.39 3.73
N VAL A 29 22.80 2.01 3.58
CA VAL A 29 22.16 2.17 2.27
C VAL A 29 22.67 3.43 1.60
N HIS A 30 23.06 3.33 0.33
CA HIS A 30 23.48 4.45 -0.49
C HIS A 30 22.35 4.80 -1.48
N LEU A 31 21.70 5.94 -1.29
CA LEU A 31 20.74 6.53 -2.24
C LEU A 31 21.22 7.91 -2.64
N GLU A 32 21.24 8.18 -3.95
CA GLU A 32 21.61 9.47 -4.51
C GLU A 32 20.35 10.25 -4.90
N LEU A 33 19.64 10.77 -3.89
CA LEU A 33 18.44 11.60 -4.07
C LEU A 33 18.59 12.92 -3.31
N PRO A 34 18.08 14.05 -3.86
CA PRO A 34 18.16 15.34 -3.19
C PRO A 34 17.28 15.34 -1.95
N VAL A 35 17.83 15.66 -0.78
CA VAL A 35 17.04 15.82 0.45
C VAL A 35 16.72 17.30 0.66
N PHE A 36 15.55 17.60 1.25
CA PHE A 36 15.20 18.94 1.71
C PHE A 36 16.31 19.55 2.55
N LYS A 37 16.78 20.75 2.15
CA LYS A 37 17.82 21.49 2.87
C LYS A 37 17.20 22.61 3.71
N SER A 38 16.42 22.24 4.73
CA SER A 38 15.83 23.21 5.67
C SER A 38 16.13 22.82 7.11
N LEU A 39 17.07 23.55 7.73
CA LEU A 39 17.41 23.36 9.15
C LEU A 39 16.21 23.66 10.06
N PHE A 40 15.43 24.68 9.73
CA PHE A 40 14.22 25.03 10.48
C PHE A 40 13.22 23.87 10.47
N LEU A 41 12.89 23.32 9.30
CA LEU A 41 11.98 22.20 9.18
C LEU A 41 12.53 20.93 9.87
N GLY A 42 13.82 20.67 9.70
CA GLY A 42 14.49 19.54 10.35
C GLY A 42 14.39 19.59 11.88
N TRP A 43 14.68 20.74 12.49
CA TRP A 43 14.54 20.93 13.94
C TRP A 43 13.09 20.93 14.40
N LEU A 44 12.19 21.55 13.65
CA LEU A 44 10.75 21.57 13.93
C LEU A 44 10.18 20.15 14.01
N LEU A 45 10.48 19.30 13.02
CA LEU A 45 10.03 17.91 12.99
C LEU A 45 10.71 17.07 14.08
N THR A 46 12.02 17.26 14.30
CA THR A 46 12.78 16.49 15.31
C THR A 46 12.29 16.79 16.72
N ILE A 47 12.31 18.06 17.12
CA ILE A 47 11.92 18.50 18.46
C ILE A 47 10.41 18.33 18.66
N GLY A 48 9.59 18.72 17.68
CA GLY A 48 8.14 18.53 17.73
C GLY A 48 7.77 17.05 17.85
N GLY A 49 8.43 16.18 17.09
CA GLY A 49 8.25 14.73 17.18
C GLY A 49 8.62 14.16 18.56
N LEU A 50 9.76 14.57 19.12
CA LEU A 50 10.17 14.16 20.46
C LEU A 50 9.21 14.64 21.56
N ILE A 51 8.71 15.88 21.46
CA ILE A 51 7.69 16.41 22.36
C ILE A 51 6.42 15.56 22.28
N LEU A 52 5.95 15.24 21.07
CA LEU A 52 4.79 14.37 20.88
C LEU A 52 5.00 12.99 21.53
N VAL A 53 6.17 12.38 21.36
CA VAL A 53 6.51 11.09 22.00
C VAL A 53 6.47 11.22 23.52
N LEU A 54 7.25 12.14 24.10
CA LEU A 54 7.44 12.24 25.55
C LEU A 54 6.15 12.64 26.27
N VAL A 55 5.39 13.61 25.74
CA VAL A 55 4.13 14.05 26.34
C VAL A 55 3.07 12.95 26.26
N SER A 56 3.00 12.23 25.13
CA SER A 56 2.05 11.12 24.98
C SER A 56 2.39 9.94 25.89
N MET A 57 3.68 9.60 26.04
CA MET A 57 4.12 8.59 27.00
C MET A 57 3.74 8.98 28.43
N ALA A 58 3.93 10.24 28.82
CA ALA A 58 3.50 10.74 30.11
C ALA A 58 1.98 10.64 30.30
N GLN A 59 1.18 10.96 29.28
CA GLN A 59 -0.28 10.82 29.33
C GLN A 59 -0.73 9.36 29.52
N LEU A 60 -0.10 8.40 28.83
CA LEU A 60 -0.40 6.97 29.07
C LEU A 60 0.00 6.52 30.47
N TRP A 61 1.12 7.02 31.00
CA TRP A 61 1.57 6.69 32.34
C TRP A 61 0.63 7.25 33.41
N PHE A 62 0.38 8.55 33.41
CA PHE A 62 -0.39 9.19 34.47
C PHE A 62 -1.91 8.97 34.34
N THR A 63 -2.46 9.09 33.13
CA THR A 63 -3.91 8.93 32.89
C THR A 63 -4.28 7.47 32.68
N GLY A 64 -3.52 6.75 31.84
CA GLY A 64 -3.78 5.35 31.51
C GLY A 64 -3.36 4.35 32.60
N ARG A 65 -2.55 4.79 33.58
CA ARG A 65 -1.97 3.97 34.66
C ARG A 65 -1.24 2.71 34.18
N GLY A 66 -0.50 2.82 33.07
CA GLY A 66 0.37 1.75 32.57
C GLY A 66 1.49 2.25 31.68
N LEU A 67 2.29 1.34 31.13
CA LEU A 67 3.44 1.69 30.30
C LEU A 67 3.00 1.90 28.84
N PRO A 68 3.70 2.76 28.08
CA PRO A 68 3.48 2.94 26.65
C PRO A 68 4.08 1.75 25.85
N MET A 69 3.68 0.53 26.20
CA MET A 69 4.18 -0.72 25.62
C MET A 69 3.00 -1.59 25.22
N ASN A 70 2.90 -1.98 23.95
CA ASN A 70 1.77 -2.78 23.48
C ASN A 70 1.73 -4.19 24.09
N ALA A 71 2.88 -4.72 24.53
CA ALA A 71 2.97 -5.97 25.30
C ALA A 71 2.54 -5.81 26.76
N TYR A 72 2.49 -4.57 27.27
CA TYR A 72 2.11 -4.23 28.65
C TYR A 72 1.14 -3.02 28.64
N PRO A 73 -0.07 -3.19 28.09
CA PRO A 73 -0.95 -2.07 27.77
C PRO A 73 -1.43 -1.32 29.04
N PRO A 74 -1.83 -0.04 28.89
CA PRO A 74 -2.45 0.73 29.95
C PRO A 74 -3.73 0.09 30.49
N LYS A 75 -4.03 0.34 31.77
CA LYS A 75 -5.24 -0.18 32.43
C LYS A 75 -6.50 0.56 32.01
N TYR A 76 -6.37 1.85 31.69
CA TYR A 76 -7.48 2.71 31.31
C TYR A 76 -7.26 3.30 29.92
N HIS A 77 -8.33 3.41 29.16
CA HIS A 77 -8.32 4.06 27.86
C HIS A 77 -8.10 5.57 28.01
N VAL A 78 -7.15 6.12 27.24
CA VAL A 78 -6.81 7.55 27.26
C VAL A 78 -7.33 8.20 25.97
N SER A 79 -8.22 9.18 26.11
CA SER A 79 -8.85 9.89 24.98
C SER A 79 -8.79 11.42 25.10
N ASN A 80 -8.01 11.94 26.04
CA ASN A 80 -7.83 13.37 26.28
C ASN A 80 -6.43 13.86 25.80
N GLY A 81 -6.20 15.17 25.83
CA GLY A 81 -4.88 15.74 25.51
C GLY A 81 -4.42 15.47 24.07
N LEU A 82 -3.24 14.89 23.87
CA LEU A 82 -2.75 14.56 22.51
C LEU A 82 -3.50 13.37 21.92
N TYR A 83 -3.95 12.43 22.76
CA TYR A 83 -4.78 11.29 22.36
C TYR A 83 -6.19 11.70 21.91
N PHE A 84 -6.60 12.93 22.23
CA PHE A 84 -7.83 13.51 21.67
C PHE A 84 -7.66 13.90 20.20
N LEU A 85 -6.50 14.44 19.81
CA LEU A 85 -6.20 14.89 18.45
C LEU A 85 -5.76 13.73 17.54
N PHE A 86 -4.91 12.86 18.06
CA PHE A 86 -4.33 11.75 17.33
C PHE A 86 -4.61 10.44 18.06
N LYS A 87 -4.94 9.37 17.32
CA LYS A 87 -5.12 8.04 17.92
C LYS A 87 -3.80 7.41 18.38
N HIS A 88 -2.70 7.69 17.66
CA HIS A 88 -1.38 7.11 17.91
C HIS A 88 -0.27 8.19 17.90
N PRO A 89 -0.31 9.18 18.82
CA PRO A 89 0.60 10.33 18.81
C PRO A 89 2.08 9.95 19.04
N ILE A 90 2.36 8.85 19.77
CA ILE A 90 3.74 8.35 19.94
C ILE A 90 4.34 7.94 18.59
N TYR A 91 3.59 7.19 17.76
CA TYR A 91 4.07 6.76 16.45
C TYR A 91 4.21 7.92 15.47
N ILE A 92 3.27 8.86 15.48
CA ILE A 92 3.35 10.08 14.67
C ILE A 92 4.60 10.88 15.06
N GLY A 93 4.82 11.09 16.36
CA GLY A 93 5.99 11.79 16.87
C GLY A 93 7.30 11.11 16.48
N PHE A 94 7.37 9.78 16.61
CA PHE A 94 8.55 9.02 16.19
C PHE A 94 8.83 9.14 14.69
N CYS A 95 7.80 9.07 13.85
CA CYS A 95 7.94 9.23 12.40
C CYS A 95 8.44 10.64 12.05
N PHE A 96 7.88 11.69 12.69
CA PHE A 96 8.38 13.06 12.51
C PHE A 96 9.84 13.21 12.95
N THR A 97 10.25 12.57 14.04
CA THR A 97 11.66 12.55 14.45
C THR A 97 12.54 11.87 13.40
N CYS A 98 12.12 10.73 12.82
CA CYS A 98 12.88 10.08 11.74
C CYS A 98 13.05 10.99 10.51
N PHE A 99 11.98 11.63 10.04
CA PHE A 99 12.06 12.58 8.91
C PHE A 99 12.92 13.79 9.26
N GLY A 100 12.74 14.39 10.44
CA GLY A 100 13.49 15.56 10.89
C GLY A 100 14.99 15.30 11.00
N VAL A 101 15.39 14.18 11.61
CA VAL A 101 16.81 13.77 11.70
C VAL A 101 17.38 13.52 10.30
N SER A 102 16.61 12.91 9.41
CA SER A 102 17.06 12.67 8.03
C SER A 102 17.32 13.98 7.27
N ILE A 103 16.48 14.99 7.46
CA ILE A 103 16.68 16.35 6.91
C ILE A 103 17.95 16.98 7.50
N LEU A 104 18.08 17.00 8.83
CA LEU A 104 19.19 17.65 9.53
C LEU A 104 20.56 17.03 9.15
N TRP A 105 20.61 15.73 8.88
CA TRP A 105 21.81 15.01 8.46
C TRP A 105 21.94 14.87 6.93
N SER A 106 21.03 15.48 6.17
CA SER A 106 20.97 15.35 4.70
C SER A 106 21.04 13.89 4.21
N SER A 107 20.38 12.98 4.94
CA SER A 107 20.41 11.55 4.65
C SER A 107 19.27 11.16 3.71
N ALA A 108 19.62 10.91 2.44
CA ALA A 108 18.65 10.45 1.43
C ALA A 108 18.04 9.09 1.80
N SER A 109 18.87 8.15 2.25
CA SER A 109 18.44 6.83 2.74
C SER A 109 17.51 6.94 3.95
N GLY A 110 17.83 7.83 4.90
CA GLY A 110 16.97 8.11 6.05
C GLY A 110 15.60 8.67 5.62
N PHE A 111 15.60 9.61 4.68
CA PHE A 111 14.41 10.36 4.30
C PHE A 111 13.49 9.59 3.34
N TYR A 112 14.05 8.97 2.28
CA TYR A 112 13.27 8.35 1.20
C TYR A 112 12.98 6.87 1.39
N LEU A 113 13.79 6.16 2.19
CA LEU A 113 13.61 4.74 2.44
C LEU A 113 13.17 4.46 3.88
N ILE A 114 13.97 4.87 4.86
CA ILE A 114 13.80 4.38 6.23
C ILE A 114 12.62 5.05 6.93
N SER A 115 12.48 6.37 6.86
CA SER A 115 11.36 7.08 7.51
C SER A 115 9.99 6.65 6.96
N PRO A 116 9.82 6.47 5.63
CA PRO A 116 8.61 5.87 5.06
C PRO A 116 8.40 4.42 5.50
N VAL A 117 9.43 3.57 5.50
CA VAL A 117 9.30 2.19 5.96
C VAL A 117 8.91 2.13 7.44
N VAL A 118 9.52 2.94 8.30
CA VAL A 118 9.14 3.06 9.73
C VAL A 118 7.67 3.47 9.86
N SER A 119 7.23 4.45 9.08
CA SER A 119 5.82 4.88 9.06
C SER A 119 4.88 3.73 8.67
N LEU A 120 5.25 2.95 7.64
CA LEU A 120 4.52 1.75 7.23
C LEU A 120 4.52 0.65 8.30
N LEU A 121 5.63 0.45 9.01
CA LEU A 121 5.74 -0.51 10.10
C LEU A 121 4.87 -0.12 11.30
N CYS A 122 4.82 1.16 11.65
CA CYS A 122 3.89 1.68 12.67
C CYS A 122 2.43 1.41 12.25
N LEU A 123 2.07 1.69 11.00
CA LEU A 123 0.72 1.38 10.48
C LEU A 123 0.44 -0.12 10.48
N ALA A 124 1.39 -0.95 10.07
CA ALA A 124 1.26 -2.40 10.06
C ALA A 124 1.07 -2.97 11.48
N LEU A 125 1.80 -2.45 12.46
CA LEU A 125 1.64 -2.82 13.87
C LEU A 125 0.27 -2.39 14.42
N VAL A 126 -0.17 -1.16 14.11
CA VAL A 126 -1.46 -0.64 14.55
C VAL A 126 -2.62 -1.46 13.97
N HIS A 127 -2.60 -1.74 12.67
CA HIS A 127 -3.68 -2.46 11.99
C HIS A 127 -3.60 -3.98 12.16
N GLY A 128 -2.40 -4.55 12.25
CA GLY A 128 -2.19 -6.00 12.39
C GLY A 128 -2.19 -6.50 13.83
N TYR A 129 -2.13 -5.60 14.83
CA TYR A 129 -2.08 -6.00 16.23
C TYR A 129 -2.84 -5.05 17.17
N GLU A 130 -2.46 -3.78 17.26
CA GLU A 130 -2.91 -2.93 18.36
C GLU A 130 -4.39 -2.59 18.32
N ASN A 131 -4.97 -2.29 17.17
CA ASN A 131 -6.41 -2.01 17.06
C ASN A 131 -7.24 -3.22 17.47
N HIS A 132 -6.79 -4.43 17.14
CA HIS A 132 -7.45 -5.66 17.53
C HIS A 132 -7.35 -5.88 19.04
N SER A 133 -6.16 -5.67 19.60
CA SER A 133 -5.93 -5.77 21.05
C SER A 133 -6.71 -4.72 21.83
N LEU A 134 -6.76 -3.47 21.36
CA LEU A 134 -7.49 -2.37 21.99
C LEU A 134 -8.99 -2.67 22.07
N LEU A 135 -9.59 -3.18 20.99
CA LEU A 135 -11.01 -3.55 20.95
C LEU A 135 -11.35 -4.80 21.79
N GLN A 136 -10.35 -5.62 22.11
CA GLN A 136 -10.50 -6.74 23.06
C GLN A 136 -10.42 -6.26 24.50
N LEU A 137 -9.52 -5.32 24.79
CA LEU A 137 -9.33 -4.75 26.13
C LEU A 137 -10.44 -3.76 26.53
N PHE A 138 -10.95 -2.99 25.56
CA PHE A 138 -11.98 -1.96 25.77
C PHE A 138 -13.16 -2.16 24.79
N PRO A 139 -14.00 -3.20 25.00
CA PRO A 139 -15.12 -3.50 24.10
C PRO A 139 -16.14 -2.36 23.94
N GLU A 140 -16.26 -1.49 24.94
CA GLU A 140 -17.15 -0.31 24.96
C GLU A 140 -16.85 0.68 23.84
N LEU A 141 -15.63 0.69 23.29
CA LEU A 141 -15.25 1.55 22.18
C LEU A 141 -16.00 1.22 20.88
N LYS A 142 -16.59 0.02 20.76
CA LYS A 142 -17.36 -0.37 19.57
C LYS A 142 -18.70 0.37 19.44
N ASN A 143 -19.27 0.81 20.57
CA ASN A 143 -20.66 1.27 20.64
C ASN A 143 -20.82 2.73 21.08
N GLN A 144 -19.80 3.57 20.90
CA GLN A 144 -19.91 4.98 21.29
C GLN A 144 -20.93 5.73 20.41
N PRO A 145 -21.87 6.48 21.02
CA PRO A 145 -22.89 7.21 20.28
C PRO A 145 -22.25 8.29 19.40
N GLN A 146 -22.75 8.41 18.17
CA GLN A 146 -22.26 9.40 17.24
C GLN A 146 -22.74 10.79 17.66
N ALA A 147 -21.80 11.73 17.81
CA ALA A 147 -22.13 13.12 18.15
C ALA A 147 -23.10 13.72 17.11
N THR A 148 -24.02 14.56 17.57
CA THR A 148 -25.07 15.18 16.73
C THR A 148 -24.63 16.52 16.16
N SER A 149 -23.69 17.23 16.79
CA SER A 149 -23.17 18.52 16.35
C SER A 149 -21.65 18.50 16.21
N VAL A 150 -21.12 19.38 15.35
CA VAL A 150 -19.68 19.51 15.08
C VAL A 150 -19.08 20.59 15.96
N SER A 151 -18.11 20.23 16.79
CA SER A 151 -17.32 21.21 17.55
C SER A 151 -16.16 21.80 16.72
N PHE A 152 -15.60 22.93 17.15
CA PHE A 152 -14.37 23.48 16.57
C PHE A 152 -13.22 22.46 16.59
N SER A 153 -13.12 21.68 17.67
CA SER A 153 -12.13 20.64 17.84
C SER A 153 -12.28 19.51 16.82
N ASP A 154 -13.52 19.12 16.48
CA ASP A 154 -13.76 18.07 15.48
C ASP A 154 -13.30 18.50 14.09
N LYS A 155 -13.46 19.78 13.75
CA LYS A 155 -12.96 20.35 12.50
C LYS A 155 -11.44 20.30 12.44
N LEU A 156 -10.76 20.70 13.52
CA LEU A 156 -9.29 20.64 13.60
C LEU A 156 -8.76 19.21 13.40
N LYS A 157 -9.39 18.19 14.00
CA LYS A 157 -9.01 16.77 13.84
C LYS A 157 -9.11 16.26 12.40
N VAL A 158 -9.94 16.91 11.58
CA VAL A 158 -10.12 16.55 10.18
C VAL A 158 -9.18 17.35 9.29
N ILE A 159 -9.17 18.67 9.45
CA ILE A 159 -8.44 19.60 8.60
C ILE A 159 -6.93 19.39 8.79
N LEU A 160 -6.42 19.49 10.02
CA LEU A 160 -4.99 19.55 10.27
C LEU A 160 -4.22 18.32 9.73
N PRO A 161 -4.63 17.07 10.02
CA PRO A 161 -3.88 15.91 9.53
C PRO A 161 -3.92 15.76 8.01
N VAL A 162 -5.05 16.09 7.38
CA VAL A 162 -5.22 15.98 5.93
C VAL A 162 -4.32 16.97 5.21
N PHE A 163 -4.36 18.25 5.61
CA PHE A 163 -3.55 19.29 4.95
C PHE A 163 -2.07 19.11 5.21
N LEU A 164 -1.66 18.73 6.43
CA LEU A 164 -0.25 18.45 6.73
C LEU A 164 0.28 17.28 5.92
N PHE A 165 -0.49 16.19 5.80
CA PHE A 165 -0.07 15.02 5.02
C PHE A 165 0.00 15.34 3.52
N TRP A 166 -1.00 16.07 3.00
CA TRP A 166 -1.01 16.53 1.62
C TRP A 166 0.19 17.43 1.31
N LEU A 167 0.40 18.48 2.11
CA LEU A 167 1.50 19.42 1.92
C LEU A 167 2.85 18.68 1.97
N PHE A 168 3.06 17.86 2.99
CA PHE A 168 4.31 17.11 3.13
C PHE A 168 4.58 16.18 1.93
N GLY A 169 3.57 15.44 1.47
CA GLY A 169 3.71 14.56 0.31
C GLY A 169 3.90 15.33 -1.00
N TYR A 170 3.17 16.43 -1.20
CA TYR A 170 3.24 17.26 -2.39
C TYR A 170 4.63 17.91 -2.52
N GLU A 171 5.13 18.49 -1.45
CA GLU A 171 6.47 19.08 -1.39
C GLU A 171 7.57 18.04 -1.70
N ILE A 172 7.43 16.80 -1.20
CA ILE A 172 8.38 15.73 -1.53
C ILE A 172 8.45 15.49 -3.04
N LEU A 173 7.29 15.47 -3.71
CA LEU A 173 7.22 15.25 -5.15
C LEU A 173 7.78 16.44 -5.94
N ILE A 174 7.53 17.68 -5.49
CA ILE A 174 8.15 18.89 -6.05
C ILE A 174 9.67 18.79 -6.00
N GLN A 175 10.25 18.44 -4.84
CA GLN A 175 11.69 18.34 -4.66
C GLN A 175 12.33 17.20 -5.45
N LEU A 176 11.63 16.06 -5.57
CA LEU A 176 12.08 14.96 -6.43
C LEU A 176 12.14 15.39 -7.89
N GLY A 177 11.30 16.34 -8.29
CA GLY A 177 11.27 16.88 -9.65
C GLY A 177 10.80 15.84 -10.67
N TYR A 178 11.07 16.13 -11.93
CA TYR A 178 10.75 15.26 -13.06
C TYR A 178 12.02 14.94 -13.85
N ASP A 179 12.01 13.81 -14.53
CA ASP A 179 13.09 13.36 -15.40
C ASP A 179 12.76 13.67 -16.87
N HIS A 180 13.78 13.84 -17.73
CA HIS A 180 13.63 13.98 -19.18
C HIS A 180 12.85 12.83 -19.86
N GLN A 181 12.79 11.66 -19.23
CA GLN A 181 12.01 10.51 -19.70
C GLN A 181 10.52 10.60 -19.34
N PHE A 182 10.11 11.56 -18.51
CA PHE A 182 8.70 11.73 -18.19
C PHE A 182 7.93 12.24 -19.39
N VAL A 183 6.66 11.87 -19.48
CA VAL A 183 5.79 12.28 -20.56
C VAL A 183 5.14 13.62 -20.20
N ASN A 184 5.34 14.62 -21.06
CA ASN A 184 4.68 15.92 -20.93
C ASN A 184 3.19 15.77 -21.27
N THR A 185 2.31 16.13 -20.34
CA THR A 185 0.86 16.06 -20.51
C THR A 185 0.29 17.22 -21.35
N VAL A 186 1.08 18.26 -21.61
CA VAL A 186 0.66 19.38 -22.47
C VAL A 186 0.72 18.98 -23.94
N SER A 187 -0.45 18.95 -24.57
CA SER A 187 -0.60 18.62 -25.99
C SER A 187 0.01 19.70 -26.89
N SER A 188 0.32 19.36 -28.15
CA SER A 188 0.89 20.30 -29.12
C SER A 188 0.04 21.55 -29.32
N PHE A 189 -1.29 21.40 -29.48
CA PHE A 189 -2.21 22.52 -29.69
C PHE A 189 -2.42 23.38 -28.43
N GLU A 190 -2.18 22.84 -27.23
CA GLU A 190 -2.31 23.60 -25.98
C GLU A 190 -1.17 24.60 -25.83
N LYS A 191 -0.01 24.34 -26.43
CA LYS A 191 1.17 25.24 -26.36
C LYS A 191 0.88 26.62 -26.93
N ASP A 192 -0.03 26.71 -27.90
CA ASP A 192 -0.42 27.96 -28.55
C ASP A 192 -1.53 28.71 -27.81
N TRP A 193 -2.10 28.13 -26.73
CA TRP A 193 -3.13 28.80 -25.95
C TRP A 193 -2.55 29.96 -25.14
N ARG A 194 -3.09 31.15 -25.38
CA ARG A 194 -2.72 32.36 -24.64
C ARG A 194 -3.03 32.20 -23.14
N VAL A 195 -2.05 32.57 -22.30
CA VAL A 195 -2.25 32.72 -20.86
C VAL A 195 -3.15 33.94 -20.58
N ILE A 196 -4.19 33.73 -19.77
CA ILE A 196 -5.17 34.75 -19.40
C ILE A 196 -4.88 35.21 -17.98
N GLU A 197 -4.18 36.34 -17.85
CA GLU A 197 -3.67 36.83 -16.55
C GLU A 197 -4.78 37.08 -15.51
N TRP A 198 -5.97 37.57 -15.91
CA TRP A 198 -7.06 37.79 -14.95
C TRP A 198 -7.65 36.49 -14.38
N ALA A 199 -7.43 35.35 -15.06
CA ALA A 199 -7.84 34.05 -14.54
C ALA A 199 -7.09 33.65 -13.26
N GLU A 200 -6.01 34.36 -12.93
CA GLU A 200 -5.33 34.22 -11.65
C GLU A 200 -6.26 34.49 -10.45
N ILE A 201 -7.22 35.42 -10.59
CA ILE A 201 -8.18 35.72 -9.51
C ILE A 201 -8.99 34.47 -9.09
N PRO A 202 -9.74 33.81 -10.00
CA PRO A 202 -10.42 32.57 -9.64
C PRO A 202 -9.46 31.42 -9.33
N TYR A 203 -8.25 31.39 -9.91
CA TYR A 203 -7.24 30.36 -9.59
C TYR A 203 -6.79 30.45 -8.12
N SER A 204 -6.26 31.60 -7.70
CA SER A 204 -5.85 31.89 -6.32
C SER A 204 -7.00 31.78 -5.30
N PHE A 205 -8.24 32.09 -5.71
CA PHE A 205 -9.41 31.94 -4.84
C PHE A 205 -9.64 30.49 -4.38
N THR A 206 -9.10 29.50 -5.13
CA THR A 206 -9.10 28.08 -4.75
C THR A 206 -8.49 27.87 -3.37
N TYR A 207 -7.34 28.48 -3.08
CA TYR A 207 -6.66 28.31 -1.79
C TYR A 207 -7.54 28.79 -0.62
N LEU A 208 -8.18 29.95 -0.80
CA LEU A 208 -9.05 30.54 0.21
C LEU A 208 -10.31 29.68 0.45
N ILE A 209 -11.01 29.29 -0.61
CA ILE A 209 -12.28 28.56 -0.46
C ILE A 209 -12.06 27.15 0.10
N VAL A 210 -10.94 26.50 -0.26
CA VAL A 210 -10.56 25.19 0.26
C VAL A 210 -10.22 25.25 1.74
N PHE A 211 -9.54 26.31 2.17
CA PHE A 211 -9.27 26.53 3.58
C PHE A 211 -10.55 26.84 4.38
N VAL A 212 -11.44 27.68 3.85
CA VAL A 212 -12.64 28.17 4.57
C VAL A 212 -13.79 27.17 4.61
N ALA A 213 -14.06 26.42 3.53
CA ALA A 213 -15.26 25.60 3.41
C ALA A 213 -15.49 24.57 4.55
N PRO A 214 -14.46 23.87 5.06
CA PRO A 214 -14.62 22.95 6.19
C PRO A 214 -15.09 23.65 7.47
N TRP A 215 -14.77 24.93 7.64
CA TRP A 215 -15.20 25.73 8.80
C TRP A 215 -16.68 26.10 8.75
N LEU A 216 -17.30 26.09 7.58
CA LEU A 216 -18.73 26.37 7.41
C LEU A 216 -19.62 25.16 7.78
N VAL A 217 -19.05 23.97 7.92
CA VAL A 217 -19.77 22.74 8.21
C VAL A 217 -20.34 22.75 9.64
N LYS A 218 -21.63 22.41 9.78
CA LYS A 218 -22.32 22.30 11.08
C LYS A 218 -22.70 20.86 11.46
N GLU A 219 -22.86 19.99 10.46
CA GLU A 219 -23.32 18.61 10.63
C GLU A 219 -22.18 17.60 10.54
N VAL A 220 -22.21 16.59 11.42
CA VAL A 220 -21.16 15.56 11.50
C VAL A 220 -21.07 14.75 10.21
N GLN A 221 -22.19 14.51 9.53
CA GLN A 221 -22.23 13.78 8.26
C GLN A 221 -21.47 14.51 7.15
N HIS A 222 -21.59 15.84 7.07
CA HIS A 222 -20.89 16.66 6.10
C HIS A 222 -19.39 16.74 6.39
N LEU A 223 -19.01 16.83 7.67
CA LEU A 223 -17.61 16.82 8.08
C LEU A 223 -16.96 15.45 7.81
N ASP A 224 -17.67 14.35 8.07
CA ASP A 224 -17.21 12.99 7.76
C ASP A 224 -17.09 12.76 6.24
N TYR A 225 -18.02 13.31 5.44
CA TYR A 225 -17.90 13.33 3.98
C TYR A 225 -16.63 14.06 3.53
N PHE A 226 -16.37 15.27 4.05
CA PHE A 226 -15.16 16.03 3.72
C PHE A 226 -13.92 15.24 4.13
N LYS A 227 -13.84 14.79 5.39
CA LYS A 227 -12.73 13.97 5.91
C LYS A 227 -12.41 12.80 4.99
N LYS A 228 -13.40 11.95 4.69
CA LYS A 228 -13.22 10.75 3.88
C LYS A 228 -12.79 11.11 2.47
N THR A 229 -13.44 12.10 1.85
CA THR A 229 -13.15 12.49 0.46
C THR A 229 -11.76 13.11 0.35
N SER A 230 -11.37 13.98 1.27
CA SER A 230 -10.04 14.59 1.30
C SER A 230 -8.92 13.57 1.49
N TRP A 231 -9.08 12.59 2.39
CA TRP A 231 -8.09 11.51 2.50
C TRP A 231 -7.96 10.70 1.20
N TRP A 232 -9.07 10.41 0.52
CA TRP A 232 -9.04 9.69 -0.75
C TRP A 232 -8.41 10.50 -1.89
N ILE A 233 -8.70 11.80 -2.03
CA ILE A 233 -8.07 12.61 -3.09
C ILE A 233 -6.57 12.80 -2.82
N VAL A 234 -6.18 12.96 -1.55
CA VAL A 234 -4.77 13.16 -1.17
C VAL A 234 -3.98 11.88 -1.40
N ILE A 235 -4.45 10.74 -0.87
CA ILE A 235 -3.76 9.45 -1.03
C ILE A 235 -3.71 9.06 -2.51
N SER A 236 -4.84 9.07 -3.22
CA SER A 236 -4.87 8.69 -4.63
C SER A 236 -4.09 9.66 -5.52
N GLY A 237 -4.19 10.97 -5.26
CA GLY A 237 -3.48 12.00 -6.01
C GLY A 237 -1.98 11.87 -5.88
N LEU A 238 -1.46 11.79 -4.64
CA LEU A 238 -0.03 11.60 -4.38
C LEU A 238 0.49 10.26 -4.92
N LEU A 239 -0.30 9.19 -4.79
CA LEU A 239 0.06 7.89 -5.38
C LEU A 239 0.16 7.97 -6.90
N ILE A 240 -0.81 8.60 -7.57
CA ILE A 240 -0.79 8.73 -9.04
C ILE A 240 0.40 9.60 -9.48
N GLN A 241 0.65 10.73 -8.83
CA GLN A 241 1.80 11.60 -9.13
C GLN A 241 3.14 10.89 -8.91
N GLY A 242 3.28 10.10 -7.86
CA GLY A 242 4.51 9.35 -7.59
C GLY A 242 4.71 8.15 -8.54
N LEU A 243 3.62 7.48 -8.94
CA LEU A 243 3.66 6.26 -9.75
C LEU A 243 3.70 6.50 -11.25
N LEU A 244 3.04 7.55 -11.76
CA LEU A 244 3.01 7.84 -13.18
C LEU A 244 4.10 8.86 -13.53
N PRO A 245 4.99 8.58 -14.50
CA PRO A 245 6.05 9.50 -14.92
C PRO A 245 5.49 10.59 -15.84
N LEU A 246 4.59 11.43 -15.31
CA LEU A 246 3.89 12.49 -16.02
C LEU A 246 4.27 13.85 -15.42
N TYR A 247 4.41 14.86 -16.26
CA TYR A 247 4.62 16.24 -15.84
C TYR A 247 3.90 17.19 -16.79
N ALA A 248 3.61 18.42 -16.36
CA ALA A 248 2.94 19.42 -17.19
C ALA A 248 3.79 20.68 -17.32
N ALA A 249 4.43 20.88 -18.48
CA ALA A 249 5.25 22.06 -18.68
C ALA A 249 4.37 23.33 -18.69
N PRO A 250 4.64 24.34 -17.84
CA PRO A 250 3.84 25.56 -17.85
C PRO A 250 3.98 26.29 -19.19
N ARG A 251 2.90 26.91 -19.66
CA ARG A 251 2.92 27.60 -20.96
C ARG A 251 3.70 28.91 -20.88
N ASN A 252 4.58 29.13 -21.85
CA ASN A 252 5.38 30.35 -21.94
C ASN A 252 4.48 31.56 -22.20
N PHE A 253 4.68 32.65 -21.45
CA PHE A 253 4.09 33.95 -21.71
C PHE A 253 4.93 35.04 -21.05
N GLU A 254 4.79 36.28 -21.52
CA GLU A 254 5.37 37.46 -20.89
C GLU A 254 4.31 38.19 -20.06
N PRO A 255 4.54 38.47 -18.77
CA PRO A 255 3.57 39.13 -17.90
C PRO A 255 3.36 40.59 -18.33
N LYS A 256 2.09 41.03 -18.43
CA LYS A 256 1.73 42.42 -18.77
C LYS A 256 1.07 43.17 -17.63
N THR A 257 0.60 42.46 -16.61
CA THR A 257 -0.10 43.00 -15.45
C THR A 257 0.48 42.43 -14.15
N ALA A 258 0.11 43.03 -13.02
CA ALA A 258 0.48 42.49 -11.70
C ALA A 258 -0.01 41.05 -11.47
N LEU A 259 -1.10 40.64 -12.11
CA LEU A 259 -1.59 39.25 -12.06
C LEU A 259 -0.70 38.30 -12.89
N GLY A 260 -0.16 38.77 -14.01
CA GLY A 260 0.84 38.03 -14.78
C GLY A 260 2.13 37.81 -13.99
N GLU A 261 2.59 38.84 -13.27
CA GLU A 261 3.74 38.72 -12.36
C GLU A 261 3.48 37.74 -11.21
N LEU A 262 2.25 37.73 -10.67
CA LEU A 262 1.84 36.76 -9.65
C LEU A 262 1.90 35.31 -10.18
N ILE A 263 1.41 35.05 -11.40
CA ILE A 263 1.53 33.73 -12.04
C ILE A 263 3.00 33.31 -12.17
N MET A 264 3.89 34.23 -12.56
CA MET A 264 5.33 33.94 -12.67
C MET A 264 5.96 33.63 -11.32
N TRP A 265 5.57 34.37 -10.28
CA TRP A 265 6.03 34.12 -8.91
C TRP A 265 5.57 32.76 -8.37
N GLU A 266 4.30 32.39 -8.57
CA GLU A 266 3.81 31.06 -8.16
C GLU A 266 4.55 29.92 -8.87
N ARG A 267 4.76 30.04 -10.19
CA ARG A 267 5.51 29.04 -10.97
C ARG A 267 6.97 28.91 -10.54
N ALA A 268 7.58 29.98 -10.03
CA ALA A 268 8.94 29.93 -9.50
C ALA A 268 9.03 29.16 -8.17
N MET A 269 7.91 29.05 -7.45
CA MET A 269 7.80 28.37 -6.16
C MET A 269 7.27 26.93 -6.29
N ASP A 270 6.82 26.51 -7.47
CA ASP A 270 6.24 25.19 -7.73
C ASP A 270 7.03 24.41 -8.80
N SER A 271 6.71 23.13 -9.00
CA SER A 271 7.33 22.25 -9.98
C SER A 271 6.29 21.60 -10.89
N PRO A 272 6.56 21.49 -12.20
CA PRO A 272 5.65 20.81 -13.13
C PRO A 272 5.57 19.29 -12.89
N ALA A 273 6.44 18.72 -12.04
CA ALA A 273 6.50 17.30 -11.74
C ALA A 273 5.26 16.77 -11.00
N ALA A 274 4.60 17.60 -10.19
CA ALA A 274 3.45 17.21 -9.37
C ALA A 274 2.12 17.68 -9.98
N ALA A 275 2.03 17.76 -11.31
CA ALA A 275 0.87 18.34 -11.99
C ALA A 275 -0.28 17.36 -12.26
N PHE A 276 0.01 16.08 -12.55
CA PHE A 276 -1.02 15.09 -12.93
C PHE A 276 -1.32 14.09 -11.79
N PRO A 277 -2.58 13.98 -11.31
CA PRO A 277 -3.72 14.85 -11.58
C PRO A 277 -3.61 16.21 -10.87
N SER A 278 -4.31 17.22 -11.36
CA SER A 278 -4.32 18.56 -10.73
C SER A 278 -4.98 18.53 -9.35
N PHE A 279 -4.20 18.83 -8.31
CA PHE A 279 -4.73 18.95 -6.94
C PHE A 279 -5.69 20.11 -6.79
N HIS A 280 -5.47 21.25 -7.48
CA HIS A 280 -6.41 22.37 -7.49
C HIS A 280 -7.81 21.90 -7.91
N VAL A 281 -7.91 21.16 -9.02
CA VAL A 281 -9.18 20.62 -9.49
C VAL A 281 -9.80 19.62 -8.50
N LEU A 282 -9.00 18.72 -7.92
CA LEU A 282 -9.48 17.78 -6.90
C LEU A 282 -10.07 18.49 -5.68
N TRP A 283 -9.41 19.54 -5.20
CA TRP A 283 -9.84 20.35 -4.07
C TRP A 283 -11.09 21.18 -4.41
N ILE A 284 -11.11 21.84 -5.57
CA ILE A 284 -12.27 22.59 -6.08
C ILE A 284 -13.51 21.70 -6.11
N LEU A 285 -13.44 20.53 -6.76
CA LEU A 285 -14.57 19.61 -6.87
C LEU A 285 -15.05 19.12 -5.50
N THR A 286 -14.13 18.83 -4.59
CA THR A 286 -14.45 18.41 -3.22
C THR A 286 -15.21 19.49 -2.47
N VAL A 287 -14.76 20.74 -2.57
CA VAL A 287 -15.36 21.89 -1.89
C VAL A 287 -16.68 22.28 -2.52
N SER A 288 -16.81 22.28 -3.85
CA SER A 288 -18.08 22.53 -4.54
C SER A 288 -19.16 21.54 -4.10
N VAL A 289 -18.84 20.24 -3.98
CA VAL A 289 -19.80 19.24 -3.49
C VAL A 289 -20.10 19.42 -2.00
N LEU A 290 -19.10 19.77 -1.18
CA LEU A 290 -19.32 20.06 0.23
C LEU A 290 -20.26 21.26 0.42
N LEU A 291 -20.00 22.37 -0.28
CA LEU A 291 -20.80 23.59 -0.19
C LEU A 291 -22.21 23.38 -0.74
N TYR A 292 -22.38 22.56 -1.78
CA TYR A 292 -23.71 22.13 -2.21
C TYR A 292 -24.47 21.39 -1.10
N LYS A 293 -23.80 20.49 -0.36
CA LYS A 293 -24.41 19.78 0.78
C LYS A 293 -24.80 20.72 1.93
N VAL A 294 -23.99 21.74 2.21
CA VAL A 294 -24.27 22.72 3.27
C VAL A 294 -25.33 23.75 2.85
N TYR A 295 -25.30 24.20 1.60
CA TYR A 295 -26.15 25.28 1.06
C TYR A 295 -26.88 24.82 -0.21
N THR A 296 -27.83 23.89 -0.04
CA THR A 296 -28.53 23.22 -1.15
C THR A 296 -29.27 24.17 -2.09
N ARG A 297 -29.73 25.34 -1.60
CA ARG A 297 -30.43 26.36 -2.41
C ARG A 297 -29.53 27.12 -3.39
N ALA A 298 -28.22 27.04 -3.26
CA ALA A 298 -27.24 27.79 -4.07
C ALA A 298 -26.46 26.88 -5.06
N ILE A 299 -27.06 25.77 -5.52
CA ILE A 299 -26.39 24.79 -6.39
C ILE A 299 -25.76 25.41 -7.65
N TRP A 300 -26.50 26.25 -8.37
CA TRP A 300 -26.02 26.86 -9.61
C TRP A 300 -24.84 27.82 -9.37
N LEU A 301 -24.82 28.49 -8.23
CA LEU A 301 -23.69 29.32 -7.82
C LEU A 301 -22.44 28.47 -7.62
N TRP A 302 -22.53 27.36 -6.89
CA TRP A 302 -21.36 26.51 -6.61
C TRP A 302 -20.87 25.73 -7.83
N ILE A 303 -21.77 25.38 -8.75
CA ILE A 303 -21.40 24.82 -10.06
C ILE A 303 -20.68 25.87 -10.91
N PHE A 304 -21.22 27.08 -11.01
CA PHE A 304 -20.60 28.15 -11.78
C PHE A 304 -19.23 28.55 -11.23
N VAL A 305 -19.13 28.79 -9.93
CA VAL A 305 -17.85 29.13 -9.26
C VAL A 305 -16.85 28.00 -9.40
N GLY A 306 -17.27 26.74 -9.18
CA GLY A 306 -16.42 25.56 -9.38
C GLY A 306 -15.92 25.45 -10.83
N GLY A 307 -16.81 25.62 -11.81
CA GLY A 307 -16.47 25.59 -13.23
C GLY A 307 -15.50 26.71 -13.62
N LEU A 308 -15.68 27.91 -13.09
CA LEU A 308 -14.78 29.04 -13.30
C LEU A 308 -13.37 28.77 -12.75
N MET A 309 -13.26 28.17 -11.55
CA MET A 309 -11.96 27.81 -10.96
C MET A 309 -11.28 26.63 -11.70
N VAL A 310 -12.04 25.65 -12.19
CA VAL A 310 -11.49 24.56 -13.02
C VAL A 310 -11.00 25.09 -14.37
N TRP A 311 -11.76 25.98 -15.01
CA TRP A 311 -11.33 26.66 -16.22
C TRP A 311 -10.08 27.50 -15.98
N SER A 312 -9.99 28.20 -14.84
CA SER A 312 -8.86 29.07 -14.55
C SER A 312 -7.55 28.30 -14.39
N CYS A 313 -7.59 27.07 -13.89
CA CYS A 313 -6.42 26.17 -13.83
C CYS A 313 -5.76 25.95 -15.20
N MET A 314 -6.58 25.88 -16.26
CA MET A 314 -6.06 25.84 -17.63
C MET A 314 -5.72 27.24 -18.12
N ALA A 315 -6.55 28.25 -17.87
CA ALA A 315 -6.39 29.59 -18.42
C ALA A 315 -5.11 30.31 -17.93
N THR A 316 -4.65 30.06 -16.70
CA THR A 316 -3.35 30.55 -16.18
C THR A 316 -2.15 29.85 -16.81
N GLY A 317 -2.37 28.78 -17.58
CA GLY A 317 -1.32 27.99 -18.22
C GLY A 317 -0.50 27.14 -17.26
N ALA A 318 -1.00 26.92 -16.04
CA ALA A 318 -0.37 26.08 -15.02
C ALA A 318 -0.63 24.58 -15.24
N HIS A 319 -1.82 24.21 -15.72
CA HIS A 319 -2.19 22.81 -15.97
C HIS A 319 -2.53 22.54 -17.43
N SER A 320 -2.23 21.32 -17.88
CA SER A 320 -2.73 20.79 -19.14
C SER A 320 -4.20 20.36 -19.03
N MET A 321 -4.86 20.24 -20.17
CA MET A 321 -6.20 19.65 -20.27
C MET A 321 -6.21 18.21 -19.74
N LEU A 322 -5.15 17.43 -19.97
CA LEU A 322 -5.04 16.07 -19.44
C LEU A 322 -4.99 16.05 -17.91
N ASP A 323 -4.28 16.98 -17.25
CA ASP A 323 -4.24 17.04 -15.78
C ASP A 323 -5.61 17.33 -15.17
N VAL A 324 -6.37 18.22 -15.82
CA VAL A 324 -7.73 18.59 -15.42
C VAL A 324 -8.69 17.43 -15.63
N LEU A 325 -8.68 16.79 -16.80
CA LEU A 325 -9.51 15.63 -17.09
C LEU A 325 -9.16 14.44 -16.19
N GLY A 326 -7.86 14.23 -15.93
CA GLY A 326 -7.36 13.22 -15.00
C GLY A 326 -7.87 13.47 -13.57
N ALA A 327 -7.81 14.70 -13.08
CA ALA A 327 -8.35 15.08 -11.78
C ALA A 327 -9.87 14.85 -11.69
N ILE A 328 -10.64 15.21 -12.73
CA ILE A 328 -12.08 14.95 -12.79
C ILE A 328 -12.35 13.43 -12.74
N LEU A 329 -11.63 12.63 -13.51
CA LEU A 329 -11.77 11.17 -13.51
C LEU A 329 -11.46 10.55 -12.14
N VAL A 330 -10.38 11.00 -11.51
CA VAL A 330 -9.99 10.58 -10.15
C VAL A 330 -11.07 10.97 -9.15
N PHE A 331 -11.58 12.20 -9.21
CA PHE A 331 -12.66 12.66 -8.34
C PHE A 331 -13.95 11.86 -8.53
N ILE A 332 -14.36 11.58 -9.77
CA ILE A 332 -15.53 10.74 -10.07
C ILE A 332 -15.33 9.33 -9.48
N THR A 333 -14.16 8.73 -9.69
CA THR A 333 -13.81 7.41 -9.14
C THR A 333 -13.94 7.40 -7.61
N ILE A 334 -13.43 8.44 -6.95
CA ILE A 334 -13.56 8.63 -5.50
C ILE A 334 -15.02 8.85 -5.10
N ALA A 335 -15.79 9.63 -5.84
CA ALA A 335 -17.20 9.88 -5.56
C ALA A 335 -18.03 8.59 -5.62
N VAL A 336 -17.71 7.67 -6.54
CA VAL A 336 -18.38 6.37 -6.67
C VAL A 336 -17.67 5.21 -5.95
N ARG A 337 -16.62 5.49 -5.15
CA ARG A 337 -15.76 4.47 -4.51
C ARG A 337 -16.50 3.37 -3.78
N PHE A 338 -17.58 3.69 -3.07
CA PHE A 338 -18.36 2.70 -2.33
C PHE A 338 -19.08 1.73 -3.27
N LYS A 339 -19.59 2.21 -4.41
CA LYS A 339 -20.21 1.37 -5.44
C LYS A 339 -19.17 0.49 -6.13
N LEU A 340 -17.99 1.03 -6.43
CA LEU A 340 -16.87 0.26 -7.00
C LEU A 340 -16.42 -0.85 -6.05
N TRP A 341 -16.26 -0.51 -4.77
CA TRP A 341 -15.92 -1.46 -3.73
C TRP A 341 -16.97 -2.58 -3.60
N LEU A 342 -18.26 -2.24 -3.57
CA LEU A 342 -19.33 -3.24 -3.50
C LEU A 342 -19.35 -4.14 -4.75
N ARG A 343 -19.14 -3.58 -5.95
CA ARG A 343 -19.00 -4.38 -7.18
C ARG A 343 -17.81 -5.32 -7.12
N PHE A 344 -16.68 -4.88 -6.57
CA PHE A 344 -15.51 -5.72 -6.34
C PHE A 344 -15.82 -6.86 -5.34
N GLN A 345 -16.55 -6.59 -4.26
CA GLN A 345 -16.99 -7.63 -3.32
C GLN A 345 -17.93 -8.64 -3.98
N ILE A 346 -18.92 -8.18 -4.75
CA ILE A 346 -19.84 -9.04 -5.51
C ILE A 346 -19.07 -9.92 -6.51
N PHE A 347 -18.10 -9.35 -7.22
CA PHE A 347 -17.24 -10.11 -8.12
C PHE A 347 -16.44 -11.19 -7.37
N CYS A 348 -15.83 -10.84 -6.25
CA CYS A 348 -15.08 -11.80 -5.43
C CYS A 348 -15.99 -12.92 -4.89
N GLU A 349 -17.21 -12.58 -4.46
CA GLU A 349 -18.20 -13.56 -4.00
C GLU A 349 -18.69 -14.48 -5.13
N ALA A 350 -18.95 -13.92 -6.32
CA ALA A 350 -19.32 -14.70 -7.49
C ALA A 350 -18.20 -15.70 -7.87
N LEU A 351 -16.95 -15.23 -7.88
CA LEU A 351 -15.78 -16.06 -8.14
C LEU A 351 -15.57 -17.12 -7.05
N ALA A 352 -15.75 -16.75 -5.78
CA ALA A 352 -15.67 -17.68 -4.64
C ALA A 352 -16.66 -18.86 -4.75
N ASN A 353 -17.75 -18.67 -5.50
CA ASN A 353 -18.79 -19.67 -5.71
C ASN A 353 -18.77 -20.29 -7.11
N SER A 354 -17.77 -19.98 -7.95
CA SER A 354 -17.68 -20.46 -9.33
C SER A 354 -16.90 -21.79 -9.50
N TRP A 355 -16.74 -22.56 -8.43
CA TRP A 355 -16.04 -23.83 -8.49
C TRP A 355 -16.76 -24.79 -9.43
N GLN A 356 -16.02 -25.33 -10.39
CA GLN A 356 -16.46 -26.38 -11.32
C GLN A 356 -15.30 -27.37 -11.51
N SER A 357 -15.59 -28.58 -11.97
CA SER A 357 -14.55 -29.54 -12.32
C SER A 357 -14.94 -30.39 -13.52
N TRP A 358 -13.92 -30.84 -14.26
CA TRP A 358 -14.06 -31.77 -15.37
C TRP A 358 -13.24 -33.02 -15.04
N ARG A 359 -13.81 -34.19 -15.32
CA ARG A 359 -13.14 -35.48 -15.08
C ARG A 359 -12.77 -36.12 -16.40
N VAL A 360 -11.52 -36.52 -16.52
CA VAL A 360 -10.97 -37.27 -17.66
C VAL A 360 -10.30 -38.52 -17.10
N GLY A 361 -11.00 -39.65 -17.12
CA GLY A 361 -10.55 -40.88 -16.46
C GLY A 361 -10.41 -40.71 -14.94
N SER A 362 -9.22 -41.04 -14.42
CA SER A 362 -8.87 -40.88 -12.99
C SER A 362 -8.46 -39.46 -12.62
N VAL A 363 -8.34 -38.56 -13.58
CA VAL A 363 -7.88 -37.18 -13.40
C VAL A 363 -9.09 -36.25 -13.27
N ARG A 364 -9.06 -35.36 -12.29
CA ARG A 364 -10.00 -34.25 -12.14
C ARG A 364 -9.27 -32.92 -12.30
N ILE A 365 -9.79 -32.09 -13.20
CA ILE A 365 -9.32 -30.73 -13.49
C ILE A 365 -10.30 -29.76 -12.86
N ILE A 366 -9.83 -28.86 -12.01
CA ILE A 366 -10.66 -27.88 -11.30
C ILE A 366 -10.63 -26.53 -12.01
N SER A 367 -11.74 -25.77 -12.02
CA SER A 367 -11.89 -24.51 -12.75
C SER A 367 -10.82 -23.45 -12.45
N HIS A 368 -10.21 -23.49 -11.28
CA HIS A 368 -9.12 -22.59 -10.92
C HIS A 368 -7.75 -22.95 -11.52
N VAL A 369 -7.69 -23.98 -12.40
CA VAL A 369 -6.50 -24.36 -13.18
C VAL A 369 -5.96 -23.20 -14.02
N TRP A 370 -6.86 -22.39 -14.58
CA TRP A 370 -6.51 -21.23 -15.38
C TRP A 370 -5.74 -20.18 -14.57
N TYR A 371 -6.16 -19.91 -13.34
CA TYR A 371 -5.49 -18.92 -12.49
C TYR A 371 -4.11 -19.39 -12.03
N SER A 372 -3.97 -20.67 -11.64
CA SER A 372 -2.66 -21.22 -11.29
C SER A 372 -1.69 -21.24 -12.47
N GLY A 373 -2.18 -21.62 -13.66
CA GLY A 373 -1.36 -21.66 -14.86
C GLY A 373 -0.96 -20.27 -15.33
N LEU A 374 -1.89 -19.32 -15.33
CA LEU A 374 -1.64 -17.93 -15.70
C LEU A 374 -0.65 -17.26 -14.73
N ALA A 375 -0.77 -17.52 -13.42
CA ALA A 375 0.17 -17.00 -12.43
C ALA A 375 1.61 -17.48 -12.69
N GLY A 376 1.79 -18.78 -12.97
CA GLY A 376 3.09 -19.35 -13.31
C GLY A 376 3.64 -18.83 -14.64
N LEU A 377 2.79 -18.74 -15.66
CA LEU A 377 3.16 -18.23 -16.98
C LEU A 377 3.58 -16.76 -16.94
N ILE A 378 2.74 -15.88 -16.38
CA ILE A 378 3.03 -14.44 -16.33
C ILE A 378 4.26 -14.18 -15.45
N GLY A 379 4.37 -14.86 -14.30
CA GLY A 379 5.54 -14.72 -13.43
C GLY A 379 6.84 -15.08 -14.15
N THR A 380 6.84 -16.20 -14.88
CA THR A 380 8.02 -16.67 -15.62
C THR A 380 8.35 -15.75 -16.80
N LEU A 381 7.33 -15.27 -17.54
CA LEU A 381 7.54 -14.30 -18.63
C LEU A 381 8.16 -13.00 -18.11
N MET A 382 7.66 -12.46 -17.00
CA MET A 382 8.16 -11.21 -16.43
C MET A 382 9.62 -11.35 -15.97
N VAL A 383 9.95 -12.43 -15.26
CA VAL A 383 11.34 -12.72 -14.87
C VAL A 383 12.22 -12.91 -16.11
N GLY A 384 11.69 -13.58 -17.13
CA GLY A 384 12.31 -13.81 -18.43
C GLY A 384 12.75 -12.56 -19.15
N GLN A 385 11.87 -11.57 -19.22
CA GLN A 385 12.17 -10.29 -19.85
C GLN A 385 13.32 -9.55 -19.15
N ILE A 386 13.46 -9.73 -17.84
CA ILE A 386 14.47 -9.04 -17.04
C ILE A 386 15.83 -9.72 -17.15
N LEU A 387 15.87 -11.06 -17.12
CA LEU A 387 17.12 -11.82 -17.03
C LEU A 387 17.63 -12.35 -18.39
N ASN A 388 16.75 -12.57 -19.36
CA ASN A 388 17.03 -13.23 -20.64
C ASN A 388 17.74 -14.59 -20.55
N GLU A 389 17.53 -15.32 -19.43
CA GLU A 389 18.15 -16.64 -19.18
C GLU A 389 17.06 -17.70 -18.91
N PRO A 390 16.32 -18.17 -19.93
CA PRO A 390 15.14 -19.03 -19.74
C PRO A 390 15.43 -20.30 -18.94
N THR A 391 16.58 -20.93 -19.16
CA THR A 391 16.98 -22.16 -18.46
C THR A 391 17.18 -21.92 -16.95
N LEU A 392 17.86 -20.83 -16.56
CA LEU A 392 18.08 -20.53 -15.14
C LEU A 392 16.78 -20.23 -14.42
N ILE A 393 15.89 -19.48 -15.08
CA ILE A 393 14.57 -19.15 -14.54
C ILE A 393 13.76 -20.42 -14.31
N PHE A 394 13.77 -21.33 -15.27
CA PHE A 394 13.10 -22.61 -15.13
C PHE A 394 13.57 -23.37 -13.89
N ILE A 395 14.88 -23.43 -13.65
CA ILE A 395 15.46 -24.09 -12.46
C ILE A 395 14.95 -23.43 -11.18
N VAL A 396 14.94 -22.09 -11.08
CA VAL A 396 14.40 -21.39 -9.89
C VAL A 396 12.91 -21.66 -9.70
N VAL A 397 12.12 -21.66 -10.78
CA VAL A 397 10.68 -21.95 -10.72
C VAL A 397 10.42 -23.37 -10.20
N VAL A 398 11.19 -24.36 -10.66
CA VAL A 398 11.09 -25.74 -10.16
C VAL A 398 11.52 -25.81 -8.69
N GLY A 399 12.61 -25.13 -8.31
CA GLY A 399 13.06 -25.06 -6.92
C GLY A 399 12.02 -24.43 -5.98
N ALA A 400 11.38 -23.34 -6.41
CA ALA A 400 10.27 -22.72 -5.69
C ALA A 400 9.06 -23.66 -5.61
N TRP A 401 8.73 -24.35 -6.69
CA TRP A 401 7.62 -25.32 -6.71
C TRP A 401 7.85 -26.48 -5.72
N LEU A 402 9.06 -27.07 -5.72
CA LEU A 402 9.45 -28.12 -4.77
C LEU A 402 9.44 -27.61 -3.33
N GLY A 403 10.01 -26.43 -3.08
CA GLY A 403 9.99 -25.81 -1.75
C GLY A 403 8.56 -25.58 -1.24
N ALA A 404 7.66 -25.13 -2.11
CA ALA A 404 6.25 -24.94 -1.79
C ALA A 404 5.55 -26.26 -1.41
N MET A 405 5.85 -27.34 -2.13
CA MET A 405 5.33 -28.68 -1.82
C MET A 405 5.82 -29.18 -0.45
N VAL A 406 7.12 -29.12 -0.20
CA VAL A 406 7.74 -29.60 1.05
C VAL A 406 7.20 -28.83 2.25
N TRP A 407 7.21 -27.49 2.16
CA TRP A 407 6.69 -26.64 3.24
C TRP A 407 5.21 -26.87 3.48
N GLY A 408 4.41 -26.93 2.39
CA GLY A 408 2.97 -27.16 2.48
C GLY A 408 2.69 -28.42 3.28
N GLN A 409 3.35 -29.54 2.95
CA GLN A 409 3.16 -30.79 3.69
C GLN A 409 3.61 -30.70 5.15
N TRP A 410 4.75 -30.04 5.40
CA TRP A 410 5.34 -30.00 6.73
C TRP A 410 4.56 -29.10 7.71
N VAL A 411 4.06 -27.97 7.23
CA VAL A 411 3.45 -26.92 8.07
C VAL A 411 1.92 -26.90 7.96
N GLU A 412 1.36 -27.15 6.79
CA GLU A 412 -0.07 -27.01 6.49
C GLU A 412 -0.77 -28.36 6.24
N GLY A 413 0.00 -29.46 6.15
CA GLY A 413 -0.49 -30.81 5.90
C GLY A 413 -1.43 -31.30 6.99
N SER A 414 -2.53 -31.95 6.59
CA SER A 414 -3.42 -32.63 7.52
C SER A 414 -4.11 -33.82 6.86
N SER A 415 -4.81 -34.66 7.64
CA SER A 415 -5.59 -35.78 7.10
C SER A 415 -6.67 -35.35 6.08
N ARG A 416 -7.06 -34.07 6.10
CA ARG A 416 -8.02 -33.46 5.16
C ARG A 416 -7.35 -32.69 4.02
N LEU A 417 -6.08 -32.31 4.17
CA LEU A 417 -5.30 -31.56 3.18
C LEU A 417 -4.07 -32.37 2.78
N LEU A 418 -4.25 -33.23 1.77
CA LEU A 418 -3.20 -34.14 1.30
C LEU A 418 -2.24 -33.50 0.30
N ARG A 419 -2.53 -32.29 -0.20
CA ARG A 419 -1.69 -31.53 -1.14
C ARG A 419 -1.73 -30.00 -0.94
N PRO A 420 -1.40 -29.46 0.24
CA PRO A 420 -1.18 -28.01 0.39
C PRO A 420 0.15 -27.58 -0.27
N PHE A 421 0.18 -26.32 -0.69
CA PHE A 421 1.38 -25.64 -1.16
C PHE A 421 1.58 -24.39 -0.33
N GLY A 422 2.76 -24.28 0.29
CA GLY A 422 3.10 -23.20 1.20
C GLY A 422 3.78 -22.03 0.50
N TYR A 423 3.30 -20.82 0.77
CA TYR A 423 3.90 -19.58 0.24
C TYR A 423 5.37 -19.41 0.66
N PHE A 424 5.65 -19.55 1.97
CA PHE A 424 7.01 -19.40 2.48
C PHE A 424 7.96 -20.49 1.96
N GLY A 425 7.44 -21.70 1.71
CA GLY A 425 8.19 -22.75 1.02
C GLY A 425 8.62 -22.35 -0.39
N ALA A 426 7.75 -21.69 -1.15
CA ALA A 426 8.10 -21.17 -2.47
C ALA A 426 9.22 -20.13 -2.39
N ILE A 427 9.16 -19.23 -1.41
CA ILE A 427 10.21 -18.24 -1.15
C ILE A 427 11.52 -18.94 -0.81
N PHE A 428 11.55 -19.82 0.19
CA PHE A 428 12.78 -20.48 0.63
C PHE A 428 13.38 -21.34 -0.49
N GLY A 429 12.57 -22.10 -1.22
CA GLY A 429 13.01 -22.89 -2.36
C GLY A 429 13.57 -22.03 -3.49
N GLY A 430 12.92 -20.92 -3.82
CA GLY A 430 13.38 -19.97 -4.84
C GLY A 430 14.68 -19.26 -4.45
N VAL A 431 14.78 -18.79 -3.20
CA VAL A 431 16.00 -18.16 -2.65
C VAL A 431 17.16 -19.15 -2.64
N PHE A 432 16.95 -20.35 -2.10
CA PHE A 432 17.98 -21.40 -2.07
C PHE A 432 18.49 -21.71 -3.48
N THR A 433 17.59 -21.89 -4.43
CA THR A 433 17.95 -22.18 -5.83
C THR A 433 18.67 -21.00 -6.49
N SER A 434 18.26 -19.76 -6.19
CA SER A 434 18.93 -18.56 -6.71
C SER A 434 20.36 -18.42 -6.16
N ILE A 435 20.58 -18.80 -4.90
CA ILE A 435 21.92 -18.88 -4.29
C ILE A 435 22.75 -19.95 -5.00
N CYS A 436 22.21 -21.16 -5.19
CA CYS A 436 22.89 -22.24 -5.90
C CYS A 436 23.27 -21.83 -7.33
N ILE A 437 22.34 -21.26 -8.10
CA ILE A 437 22.62 -20.79 -9.46
C ILE A 437 23.77 -19.78 -9.45
N SER A 438 23.73 -18.82 -8.52
CA SER A 438 24.80 -17.82 -8.39
C SER A 438 26.17 -18.44 -8.18
N PHE A 439 26.26 -19.48 -7.34
CA PHE A 439 27.51 -20.22 -7.13
C PHE A 439 28.02 -20.94 -8.38
N PHE A 440 27.14 -21.43 -9.25
CA PHE A 440 27.54 -22.24 -10.42
C PHE A 440 27.66 -21.46 -11.73
N THR A 441 26.97 -20.33 -11.88
CA THR A 441 26.89 -19.58 -13.15
C THR A 441 27.44 -18.16 -13.07
N GLY A 442 27.76 -17.66 -11.87
CA GLY A 442 28.25 -16.30 -11.64
C GLY A 442 27.17 -15.20 -11.74
N VAL A 443 25.92 -15.56 -12.04
CA VAL A 443 24.79 -14.61 -12.03
C VAL A 443 24.52 -14.17 -10.59
N SER A 444 24.43 -12.87 -10.34
CA SER A 444 24.21 -12.35 -8.98
C SER A 444 22.87 -12.83 -8.40
N THR A 445 22.90 -13.41 -7.19
CA THR A 445 21.67 -13.76 -6.45
C THR A 445 20.73 -12.56 -6.30
N LEU A 446 21.27 -11.36 -6.09
CA LEU A 446 20.43 -10.16 -5.94
C LEU A 446 19.67 -9.81 -7.22
N THR A 447 20.30 -9.98 -8.38
CA THR A 447 19.65 -9.78 -9.68
C THR A 447 18.51 -10.78 -9.86
N LEU A 448 18.74 -12.07 -9.54
CA LEU A 448 17.69 -13.09 -9.58
C LEU A 448 16.53 -12.72 -8.63
N LEU A 449 16.83 -12.43 -7.37
CA LEU A 449 15.82 -12.08 -6.37
C LEU A 449 15.02 -10.83 -6.76
N ALA A 450 15.67 -9.83 -7.33
CA ALA A 450 15.01 -8.61 -7.79
C ALA A 450 14.07 -8.86 -8.98
N ALA A 451 14.47 -9.69 -9.94
CA ALA A 451 13.61 -10.08 -11.05
C ALA A 451 12.36 -10.84 -10.55
N PHE A 452 12.54 -11.79 -9.63
CA PHE A 452 11.42 -12.47 -8.98
C PHE A 452 10.56 -11.52 -8.13
N ALA A 453 11.17 -10.58 -7.41
CA ALA A 453 10.47 -9.57 -6.62
C ALA A 453 9.58 -8.65 -7.48
N LEU A 454 10.00 -8.31 -8.70
CA LEU A 454 9.19 -7.54 -9.66
C LEU A 454 8.02 -8.35 -10.21
N ALA A 455 8.19 -9.66 -10.43
CA ALA A 455 7.14 -10.54 -10.93
C ALA A 455 6.14 -11.01 -9.85
N ALA A 456 6.63 -11.20 -8.62
CA ALA A 456 5.87 -11.85 -7.55
C ALA A 456 4.54 -11.18 -7.20
N PRO A 457 4.40 -9.84 -7.14
CA PRO A 457 3.11 -9.22 -6.82
C PRO A 457 2.03 -9.58 -7.86
N TRP A 458 2.38 -9.61 -9.14
CA TRP A 458 1.46 -9.99 -10.22
C TRP A 458 1.06 -11.46 -10.13
N THR A 459 2.04 -12.34 -9.97
CA THR A 459 1.82 -13.78 -9.76
C THR A 459 0.94 -14.04 -8.53
N GLN A 460 1.16 -13.32 -7.43
CA GLN A 460 0.38 -13.45 -6.21
C GLN A 460 -1.05 -12.94 -6.39
N ALA A 461 -1.25 -11.78 -7.01
CA ALA A 461 -2.58 -11.25 -7.29
C ALA A 461 -3.43 -12.24 -8.11
N ILE A 462 -2.84 -12.83 -9.16
CA ILE A 462 -3.52 -13.86 -9.97
C ILE A 462 -3.75 -15.14 -9.14
N GLY A 463 -2.75 -15.56 -8.37
CA GLY A 463 -2.85 -16.73 -7.48
C GLY A 463 -3.97 -16.60 -6.44
N ARG A 464 -4.31 -15.38 -6.00
CA ARG A 464 -5.42 -15.14 -5.06
C ARG A 464 -6.80 -15.36 -5.68
N LEU A 465 -6.94 -15.28 -7.01
CA LEU A 465 -8.16 -15.69 -7.72
C LEU A 465 -8.42 -17.19 -7.54
N ARG A 466 -7.37 -18.01 -7.62
CA ARG A 466 -7.44 -19.43 -7.27
C ARG A 466 -7.87 -19.63 -5.82
N CYS A 467 -7.30 -18.86 -4.90
CA CYS A 467 -7.62 -18.95 -3.47
C CYS A 467 -9.08 -18.59 -3.18
N LEU A 468 -9.66 -17.62 -3.90
CA LEU A 468 -11.10 -17.31 -3.83
C LEU A 468 -11.94 -18.52 -4.25
N VAL A 469 -11.72 -19.10 -5.43
CA VAL A 469 -12.50 -20.28 -5.89
C VAL A 469 -12.33 -21.48 -4.94
N GLN A 470 -11.12 -21.72 -4.45
CA GLN A 470 -10.78 -22.85 -3.58
C GLN A 470 -11.28 -22.65 -2.14
N GLY A 471 -11.49 -21.41 -1.71
CA GLY A 471 -11.82 -21.05 -0.34
C GLY A 471 -10.65 -21.12 0.64
N CYS A 472 -9.40 -21.08 0.17
CA CYS A 472 -8.24 -20.96 1.06
C CYS A 472 -7.85 -19.50 1.27
N CYS A 473 -7.07 -19.24 2.33
CA CYS A 473 -6.66 -17.92 2.79
C CYS A 473 -7.82 -16.99 3.18
N HIS A 474 -8.97 -17.55 3.55
CA HIS A 474 -10.18 -16.79 3.90
C HIS A 474 -10.06 -15.99 5.21
N GLY A 475 -10.89 -14.95 5.31
CA GLY A 475 -10.99 -14.09 6.47
C GLY A 475 -11.75 -14.71 7.65
N ALA A 476 -11.64 -14.07 8.80
CA ALA A 476 -12.49 -14.34 9.95
C ALA A 476 -13.93 -13.88 9.69
N THR A 477 -14.87 -14.42 10.46
CA THR A 477 -16.28 -14.03 10.39
C THR A 477 -16.45 -12.55 10.68
N THR A 478 -17.33 -11.87 9.94
CA THR A 478 -17.58 -10.44 10.09
C THR A 478 -19.06 -10.11 9.99
N ASN A 479 -19.51 -9.14 10.79
CA ASN A 479 -20.88 -8.62 10.71
C ASN A 479 -21.00 -7.43 9.74
N VAL A 480 -19.88 -7.02 9.13
CA VAL A 480 -19.81 -5.85 8.25
C VAL A 480 -20.01 -6.29 6.80
N LYS A 481 -21.25 -6.17 6.29
CA LYS A 481 -21.64 -6.63 4.94
C LYS A 481 -20.73 -6.13 3.82
N HIS A 482 -20.33 -4.86 3.85
CA HIS A 482 -19.49 -4.30 2.78
C HIS A 482 -18.02 -4.72 2.86
N LEU A 483 -17.58 -5.43 3.91
CA LEU A 483 -16.21 -5.93 4.04
C LEU A 483 -16.11 -7.45 3.84
N GLY A 484 -17.25 -8.14 3.76
CA GLY A 484 -17.30 -9.60 3.72
C GLY A 484 -17.89 -10.16 2.43
N ILE A 485 -17.56 -11.42 2.16
CA ILE A 485 -18.13 -12.27 1.11
C ILE A 485 -18.64 -13.57 1.72
N CYS A 486 -19.61 -14.22 1.08
CA CYS A 486 -20.17 -15.50 1.50
C CYS A 486 -19.75 -16.66 0.59
N TYR A 487 -19.49 -17.81 1.20
CA TYR A 487 -19.24 -19.07 0.49
C TYR A 487 -20.42 -20.02 0.64
N ASN A 488 -20.97 -20.46 -0.48
CA ASN A 488 -22.11 -21.39 -0.55
C ASN A 488 -21.73 -22.71 -1.22
N ASN A 489 -20.69 -22.69 -2.07
CA ASN A 489 -20.26 -23.86 -2.81
C ASN A 489 -19.72 -24.95 -1.86
N PRO A 490 -20.25 -26.19 -1.92
CA PRO A 490 -19.88 -27.27 -1.01
C PRO A 490 -18.45 -27.77 -1.20
N HIS A 491 -17.75 -27.42 -2.29
CA HIS A 491 -16.34 -27.78 -2.51
C HIS A 491 -15.35 -26.73 -1.99
N SER A 492 -15.83 -25.55 -1.56
CA SER A 492 -14.98 -24.54 -0.93
C SER A 492 -14.47 -25.03 0.43
N ARG A 493 -13.19 -24.78 0.73
CA ARG A 493 -12.59 -25.07 2.05
C ARG A 493 -13.26 -24.29 3.18
N VAL A 494 -13.84 -23.12 2.89
CA VAL A 494 -14.63 -22.36 3.87
C VAL A 494 -15.86 -23.15 4.34
N VAL A 495 -16.47 -23.90 3.41
CA VAL A 495 -17.65 -24.74 3.71
C VAL A 495 -17.21 -26.08 4.32
N THR A 496 -16.23 -26.76 3.73
CA THR A 496 -15.86 -28.14 4.12
C THR A 496 -14.97 -28.24 5.35
N ILE A 497 -14.08 -27.27 5.55
CA ILE A 497 -13.09 -27.30 6.64
C ILE A 497 -13.55 -26.39 7.79
N SER A 498 -13.94 -25.15 7.47
CA SER A 498 -14.33 -24.16 8.49
C SER A 498 -15.81 -24.21 8.89
N ASN A 499 -16.67 -24.92 8.15
CA ASN A 499 -18.13 -24.98 8.38
C ASN A 499 -18.84 -23.61 8.35
N LEU A 500 -18.39 -22.67 7.49
CA LEU A 500 -18.90 -21.30 7.42
C LEU A 500 -19.80 -21.05 6.19
N LYS A 501 -20.68 -22.01 5.85
CA LYS A 501 -21.58 -21.88 4.70
C LYS A 501 -22.56 -20.70 4.90
N GLY A 502 -22.61 -19.80 3.93
CA GLY A 502 -23.49 -18.62 3.95
C GLY A 502 -23.13 -17.57 5.01
N VAL A 503 -22.02 -17.75 5.73
CA VAL A 503 -21.54 -16.82 6.75
C VAL A 503 -20.61 -15.80 6.09
N LEU A 504 -20.77 -14.52 6.44
CA LEU A 504 -19.90 -13.45 5.99
C LEU A 504 -18.51 -13.62 6.59
N VAL A 505 -17.50 -13.73 5.73
CA VAL A 505 -16.08 -13.72 6.10
C VAL A 505 -15.38 -12.54 5.45
N HIS A 506 -14.39 -11.95 6.12
CA HIS A 506 -13.58 -10.89 5.53
C HIS A 506 -12.99 -11.32 4.19
N ASN A 507 -13.06 -10.45 3.18
CA ASN A 507 -12.47 -10.71 1.86
C ASN A 507 -10.95 -10.48 1.86
N THR A 508 -10.22 -11.22 2.69
CA THR A 508 -8.77 -11.14 2.82
C THR A 508 -8.06 -11.43 1.52
N GLN A 509 -8.57 -12.34 0.68
CA GLN A 509 -7.99 -12.61 -0.63
C GLN A 509 -8.11 -11.39 -1.56
N GLY A 510 -9.27 -10.71 -1.57
CA GLY A 510 -9.46 -9.47 -2.31
C GLY A 510 -8.56 -8.35 -1.82
N TYR A 511 -8.35 -8.22 -0.51
CA TYR A 511 -7.39 -7.26 0.04
C TYR A 511 -5.98 -7.55 -0.47
N SER A 512 -5.59 -8.83 -0.46
CA SER A 512 -4.30 -9.31 -0.96
C SER A 512 -4.08 -9.00 -2.44
N ILE A 513 -5.12 -9.14 -3.28
CA ILE A 513 -5.06 -8.77 -4.70
C ILE A 513 -4.73 -7.28 -4.85
N LEU A 514 -5.47 -6.42 -4.17
CA LEU A 514 -5.29 -4.97 -4.28
C LEU A 514 -3.92 -4.52 -3.78
N PHE A 515 -3.46 -5.03 -2.64
CA PHE A 515 -2.13 -4.70 -2.12
C PHE A 515 -1.00 -5.20 -3.01
N ASN A 516 -1.11 -6.40 -3.58
CA ASN A 516 -0.11 -6.89 -4.51
C ASN A 516 -0.06 -6.06 -5.81
N LEU A 517 -1.19 -5.61 -6.34
CA LEU A 517 -1.19 -4.71 -7.49
C LEU A 517 -0.49 -3.38 -7.16
N LEU A 518 -0.74 -2.82 -5.98
CA LEU A 518 -0.06 -1.60 -5.53
C LEU A 518 1.45 -1.79 -5.35
N ILE A 519 1.88 -2.91 -4.73
CA ILE A 519 3.31 -3.24 -4.60
C ILE A 519 3.94 -3.41 -5.98
N GLY A 520 3.30 -4.13 -6.90
CA GLY A 520 3.78 -4.34 -8.26
C GLY A 520 3.98 -3.02 -9.01
N LEU A 521 2.98 -2.13 -8.99
CA LEU A 521 3.09 -0.80 -9.61
C LEU A 521 4.20 0.05 -8.99
N PHE A 522 4.34 0.01 -7.67
CA PHE A 522 5.40 0.74 -6.97
C PHE A 522 6.81 0.23 -7.32
N LEU A 523 7.01 -1.09 -7.32
CA LEU A 523 8.30 -1.69 -7.69
C LEU A 523 8.63 -1.46 -9.16
N LEU A 524 7.65 -1.54 -10.06
CA LEU A 524 7.85 -1.17 -11.47
C LEU A 524 8.28 0.29 -11.59
N ARG A 525 7.62 1.22 -10.88
CA ARG A 525 8.01 2.63 -10.90
C ARG A 525 9.44 2.86 -10.43
N LEU A 526 9.86 2.18 -9.36
CA LEU A 526 11.23 2.24 -8.86
C LEU A 526 12.23 1.64 -9.85
N TRP A 527 11.88 0.52 -10.48
CA TRP A 527 12.71 -0.11 -11.49
C TRP A 527 12.92 0.81 -12.70
N TYR A 528 11.87 1.43 -13.23
CA TYR A 528 11.96 2.46 -14.28
C TYR A 528 12.75 3.70 -13.83
N GLY A 529 12.74 3.99 -12.52
CA GLY A 529 13.55 5.05 -11.92
C GLY A 529 15.02 4.66 -11.67
N GLY A 530 15.48 3.49 -12.13
CA GLY A 530 16.86 3.04 -12.01
C GLY A 530 17.23 2.43 -10.64
N ALA A 531 16.25 2.04 -9.83
CA ALA A 531 16.52 1.40 -8.54
C ALA A 531 17.36 0.13 -8.70
N THR A 532 18.28 -0.09 -7.76
CA THR A 532 19.18 -1.25 -7.77
C THR A 532 18.44 -2.54 -7.43
N SER A 533 19.02 -3.67 -7.83
CA SER A 533 18.49 -5.00 -7.53
C SER A 533 18.32 -5.24 -6.02
N SER A 534 19.25 -4.76 -5.20
CA SER A 534 19.17 -4.86 -3.73
C SER A 534 17.99 -4.09 -3.14
N VAL A 535 17.75 -2.85 -3.61
CA VAL A 535 16.61 -2.03 -3.17
C VAL A 535 15.28 -2.63 -3.61
N LEU A 536 15.17 -3.09 -4.86
CA LEU A 536 13.95 -3.72 -5.38
C LEU A 536 13.58 -5.00 -4.63
N ALA A 537 14.56 -5.90 -4.45
CA ALA A 537 14.36 -7.13 -3.68
C ALA A 537 14.01 -6.82 -2.22
N GLY A 538 14.77 -5.92 -1.58
CA GLY A 538 14.56 -5.57 -0.18
C GLY A 538 13.21 -4.92 0.09
N LEU A 539 12.79 -3.97 -0.74
CA LEU A 539 11.48 -3.31 -0.63
C LEU A 539 10.32 -4.27 -0.86
N TYR A 540 10.44 -5.22 -1.80
CA TYR A 540 9.43 -6.25 -1.96
C TYR A 540 9.23 -7.06 -0.67
N PHE A 541 10.32 -7.52 -0.05
CA PHE A 541 10.25 -8.28 1.21
C PHE A 541 9.64 -7.47 2.36
N ILE A 542 10.00 -6.18 2.48
CA ILE A 542 9.42 -5.27 3.47
C ILE A 542 7.93 -5.07 3.23
N LEU A 543 7.53 -4.68 2.01
CA LEU A 543 6.13 -4.36 1.69
C LEU A 543 5.24 -5.59 1.75
N ALA A 544 5.70 -6.73 1.23
CA ALA A 544 5.01 -8.01 1.35
C ALA A 544 4.89 -8.45 2.81
N GLY A 545 5.94 -8.25 3.63
CA GLY A 545 5.91 -8.51 5.07
C GLY A 545 4.88 -7.65 5.80
N CYS A 546 4.86 -6.33 5.57
CA CYS A 546 3.90 -5.39 6.16
C CYS A 546 2.46 -5.77 5.83
N THR A 547 2.16 -5.96 4.55
CA THR A 547 0.82 -6.32 4.08
C THR A 547 0.37 -7.66 4.63
N ARG A 548 1.26 -8.66 4.64
CA ARG A 548 0.98 -9.98 5.21
C ARG A 548 0.75 -9.94 6.72
N PHE A 549 1.51 -9.13 7.46
CA PHE A 549 1.33 -8.95 8.91
C PHE A 549 -0.07 -8.42 9.25
N VAL A 550 -0.56 -7.45 8.47
CA VAL A 550 -1.91 -6.89 8.61
C VAL A 550 -2.97 -7.89 8.16
N GLU A 551 -2.82 -8.49 6.97
CA GLU A 551 -3.78 -9.46 6.41
C GLU A 551 -4.05 -10.62 7.38
N GLU A 552 -3.00 -11.14 8.01
CA GLU A 552 -3.10 -12.26 8.95
C GLU A 552 -3.96 -11.94 10.19
N ALA A 553 -4.02 -10.67 10.61
CA ALA A 553 -4.89 -10.24 11.71
C ALA A 553 -6.39 -10.36 11.39
N TYR A 554 -6.73 -10.41 10.10
CA TYR A 554 -8.10 -10.57 9.61
C TYR A 554 -8.40 -11.98 9.12
N ARG A 555 -7.46 -12.93 9.16
CA ARG A 555 -7.67 -14.31 8.69
C ARG A 555 -8.42 -15.17 9.70
N GLY A 556 -9.20 -16.11 9.17
CA GLY A 556 -10.08 -17.01 9.93
C GLY A 556 -9.64 -18.48 9.91
N GLU A 557 -8.43 -18.78 9.43
CA GLU A 557 -7.98 -20.17 9.31
C GLU A 557 -7.58 -20.77 10.66
N ILE A 558 -8.29 -21.84 11.02
CA ILE A 558 -8.14 -22.55 12.30
C ILE A 558 -6.77 -23.24 12.42
N GLN A 559 -6.12 -23.54 11.29
CA GLN A 559 -4.88 -24.33 11.22
C GLN A 559 -3.61 -23.52 11.55
N THR A 560 -3.69 -22.19 11.65
CA THR A 560 -2.50 -21.36 11.87
C THR A 560 -2.09 -21.38 13.35
N ASN A 561 -0.95 -22.01 13.63
CA ASN A 561 -0.35 -21.99 14.96
C ASN A 561 0.00 -20.55 15.41
N LYS A 562 -0.25 -20.27 16.70
CA LYS A 562 0.13 -19.01 17.35
C LYS A 562 1.28 -19.23 18.32
N PHE A 563 2.22 -18.28 18.35
CA PHE A 563 3.30 -18.22 19.34
C PHE A 563 3.22 -16.88 20.05
N GLY A 564 2.84 -16.91 21.34
CA GLY A 564 2.46 -15.71 22.07
C GLY A 564 1.14 -15.12 21.52
N SER A 565 1.09 -13.81 21.35
CA SER A 565 -0.08 -13.10 20.82
C SER A 565 -0.12 -13.04 19.28
N LEU A 566 0.94 -13.47 18.60
CA LEU A 566 1.08 -13.43 17.15
C LEU A 566 0.97 -14.82 16.52
N SER A 567 0.46 -14.87 15.30
CA SER A 567 0.49 -16.08 14.47
C SER A 567 1.90 -16.38 13.95
N ILE A 568 2.18 -17.64 13.59
CA ILE A 568 3.45 -18.03 12.94
C ILE A 568 3.71 -17.20 11.67
N TYR A 569 2.67 -16.87 10.90
CA TYR A 569 2.81 -16.06 9.69
C TYR A 569 3.12 -14.60 9.97
N GLN A 570 2.66 -14.03 11.11
CA GLN A 570 3.09 -12.70 11.54
C GLN A 570 4.57 -12.68 11.95
N TRP A 571 5.06 -13.74 12.59
CA TRP A 571 6.50 -13.88 12.87
C TRP A 571 7.33 -14.01 11.59
N LEU A 572 6.88 -14.80 10.62
CA LEU A 572 7.53 -14.91 9.32
C LEU A 572 7.47 -13.58 8.53
N SER A 573 6.41 -12.79 8.67
CA SER A 573 6.35 -11.43 8.12
C SER A 573 7.41 -10.51 8.72
N ILE A 574 7.65 -10.58 10.04
CA ILE A 574 8.73 -9.84 10.70
C ILE A 574 10.09 -10.27 10.14
N LEU A 575 10.30 -11.57 9.96
CA LEU A 575 11.53 -12.09 9.34
C LEU A 575 11.71 -11.56 7.91
N ASN A 576 10.65 -11.50 7.11
CA ASN A 576 10.69 -10.91 5.77
C ASN A 576 11.07 -9.43 5.82
N ILE A 577 10.50 -8.65 6.75
CA ILE A 577 10.85 -7.22 6.91
C ILE A 577 12.34 -7.07 7.26
N VAL A 578 12.85 -7.84 8.22
CA VAL A 578 14.26 -7.78 8.62
C VAL A 578 15.18 -8.21 7.47
N THR A 579 14.82 -9.29 6.77
CA THR A 579 15.53 -9.75 5.57
C THR A 579 15.55 -8.67 4.50
N GLY A 580 14.41 -8.02 4.24
CA GLY A 580 14.31 -6.96 3.26
C GLY A 580 15.16 -5.75 3.62
N ALA A 581 15.16 -5.33 4.89
CA ALA A 581 16.04 -4.27 5.38
C ALA A 581 17.51 -4.62 5.18
N PHE A 582 17.92 -5.84 5.50
CA PHE A 582 19.27 -6.33 5.22
C PHE A 582 19.60 -6.35 3.72
N LEU A 583 18.69 -6.83 2.86
CA LEU A 583 18.93 -6.84 1.43
C LEU A 583 19.20 -5.44 0.87
N THR A 584 18.49 -4.41 1.36
CA THR A 584 18.73 -3.03 0.89
C THR A 584 20.12 -2.47 1.21
N THR A 585 20.86 -3.06 2.16
CA THR A 585 22.24 -2.63 2.48
C THR A 585 23.29 -3.26 1.59
N LEU A 586 22.92 -4.27 0.80
CA LEU A 586 23.85 -4.98 -0.06
C LEU A 586 24.13 -4.19 -1.35
N PRO A 587 25.35 -4.29 -1.90
CA PRO A 587 25.68 -3.66 -3.17
C PRO A 587 24.87 -4.33 -4.29
N GLY A 588 23.98 -3.57 -4.92
CA GLY A 588 23.16 -3.99 -6.04
C GLY A 588 23.44 -3.14 -7.26
N SER A 589 23.17 -3.69 -8.44
CA SER A 589 23.27 -2.97 -9.71
C SER A 589 21.86 -2.64 -10.24
N PRO A 590 21.67 -1.54 -10.96
CA PRO A 590 20.43 -1.29 -11.70
C PRO A 590 20.12 -2.46 -12.64
N LEU A 591 18.85 -2.85 -12.72
CA LEU A 591 18.41 -3.88 -13.66
C LEU A 591 18.16 -3.25 -15.03
N ILE A 592 18.84 -3.77 -16.05
CA ILE A 592 18.68 -3.29 -17.43
C ILE A 592 17.29 -3.67 -17.94
N ILE A 593 16.62 -2.71 -18.58
CA ILE A 593 15.33 -2.94 -19.23
C ILE A 593 15.59 -3.59 -20.60
N SER A 594 15.31 -4.88 -20.71
CA SER A 594 15.24 -5.57 -22.01
C SER A 594 13.83 -6.10 -22.23
N LEU A 595 13.16 -5.64 -23.29
CA LEU A 595 11.82 -6.11 -23.66
C LEU A 595 11.91 -7.03 -24.89
N SER A 596 12.69 -8.10 -24.78
CA SER A 596 12.79 -9.14 -25.80
C SER A 596 12.04 -10.39 -25.34
N ILE A 597 11.06 -10.84 -26.14
CA ILE A 597 10.36 -12.10 -25.91
C ILE A 597 10.87 -13.11 -26.94
N SER A 598 11.71 -14.06 -26.50
CA SER A 598 12.15 -15.18 -27.35
C SER A 598 11.12 -16.31 -27.37
N SER A 599 11.13 -17.13 -28.42
CA SER A 599 10.30 -18.34 -28.50
C SER A 599 10.63 -19.34 -27.39
N GLU A 600 11.91 -19.44 -27.01
CA GLU A 600 12.37 -20.26 -25.87
C GLU A 600 11.75 -19.79 -24.56
N LEU A 601 11.75 -18.48 -24.29
CA LEU A 601 11.13 -17.92 -23.09
C LEU A 601 9.62 -18.19 -23.04
N VAL A 602 8.94 -18.08 -24.18
CA VAL A 602 7.51 -18.45 -24.29
C VAL A 602 7.32 -19.93 -23.95
N GLY A 603 8.15 -20.82 -24.51
CA GLY A 603 8.12 -22.25 -24.22
C GLY A 603 8.31 -22.58 -22.74
N VAL A 604 9.36 -22.01 -22.13
CA VAL A 604 9.63 -22.17 -20.69
C VAL A 604 8.48 -21.65 -19.84
N SER A 605 7.90 -20.50 -20.20
CA SER A 605 6.79 -19.90 -19.44
C SER A 605 5.49 -20.69 -19.56
N LEU A 606 5.20 -21.24 -20.73
CA LEU A 606 4.08 -22.16 -20.92
C LEU A 606 4.25 -23.42 -20.07
N PHE A 607 5.47 -23.99 -20.06
CA PHE A 607 5.76 -25.18 -19.28
C PHE A 607 5.70 -24.92 -17.77
N ALA A 608 6.24 -23.78 -17.30
CA ALA A 608 6.09 -23.33 -15.92
C ALA A 608 4.61 -23.16 -15.53
N GLY A 609 3.81 -22.55 -16.40
CA GLY A 609 2.36 -22.45 -16.22
C GLY A 609 1.70 -23.82 -16.07
N LEU A 610 2.06 -24.78 -16.91
CA LEU A 610 1.56 -26.15 -16.82
C LEU A 610 1.94 -26.84 -15.50
N ILE A 611 3.19 -26.71 -15.04
CA ILE A 611 3.64 -27.28 -13.75
C ILE A 611 2.79 -26.75 -12.60
N TRP A 612 2.57 -25.43 -12.54
CA TRP A 612 1.76 -24.82 -11.49
C TRP A 612 0.28 -25.20 -11.61
N ALA A 613 -0.25 -25.28 -12.83
CA ALA A 613 -1.62 -25.72 -13.10
C ALA A 613 -1.87 -27.16 -12.63
N ILE A 614 -0.99 -28.09 -13.00
CA ILE A 614 -1.03 -29.49 -12.59
C ILE A 614 -0.82 -29.63 -11.08
N GLY A 615 0.11 -28.87 -10.52
CA GLY A 615 0.43 -28.88 -9.10
C GLY A 615 -0.74 -28.45 -8.21
N MET A 616 -1.41 -27.37 -8.60
CA MET A 616 -2.33 -26.64 -7.72
C MET A 616 -3.81 -26.82 -8.02
N SER A 617 -4.14 -27.43 -9.17
CA SER A 617 -5.52 -27.44 -9.68
C SER A 617 -5.95 -28.73 -10.39
N ILE A 618 -5.06 -29.73 -10.46
CA ILE A 618 -5.37 -31.07 -10.98
C ILE A 618 -5.13 -32.11 -9.88
N ASP A 619 -6.09 -32.99 -9.68
CA ASP A 619 -6.01 -34.04 -8.67
C ASP A 619 -6.63 -35.38 -9.12
N PHE A 620 -6.50 -36.39 -8.26
CA PHE A 620 -6.88 -37.79 -8.48
C PHE A 620 -7.83 -38.22 -7.36
N PRO A 621 -9.15 -37.94 -7.48
CA PRO A 621 -10.10 -38.07 -6.38
C PRO A 621 -10.23 -39.49 -5.81
N ASP A 622 -9.97 -40.52 -6.63
CA ASP A 622 -10.08 -41.92 -6.21
C ASP A 622 -8.81 -42.45 -5.54
N SER A 623 -7.70 -41.70 -5.58
CA SER A 623 -6.41 -42.13 -5.04
C SER A 623 -6.26 -41.76 -3.57
N LYS A 624 -5.76 -42.71 -2.77
CA LYS A 624 -5.44 -42.53 -1.35
C LYS A 624 -3.97 -42.16 -1.09
N LEU A 625 -3.17 -42.05 -2.14
CA LEU A 625 -1.74 -41.72 -2.03
C LEU A 625 -1.54 -40.27 -1.55
N PRO A 626 -0.42 -39.97 -0.87
CA PRO A 626 -0.02 -38.59 -0.62
C PRO A 626 0.04 -37.79 -1.94
N PHE A 627 -0.27 -36.49 -1.88
CA PHE A 627 -0.35 -35.60 -3.05
C PHE A 627 -1.42 -35.95 -4.10
N SER A 628 -2.37 -36.83 -3.79
CA SER A 628 -3.43 -37.20 -4.75
C SER A 628 -4.62 -36.27 -4.77
N ARG A 629 -4.96 -35.58 -3.67
CA ARG A 629 -6.20 -34.80 -3.52
C ARG A 629 -5.95 -33.35 -3.12
N LEU A 630 -6.49 -32.41 -3.89
CA LEU A 630 -6.40 -30.96 -3.65
C LEU A 630 -7.57 -30.41 -2.83
N THR A 631 -8.72 -31.06 -2.95
CA THR A 631 -9.92 -30.83 -2.13
C THR A 631 -10.30 -32.11 -1.40
N GLY A 632 -10.87 -31.95 -0.20
CA GLY A 632 -11.41 -33.04 0.61
C GLY A 632 -12.59 -33.74 -0.05
#